data_AF-A0A964UAA6-F1
#
_entry.id   AF-A0A964UAA6-F1
#
_cell.length_a   1.000
_cell.length_b   1.000
_cell.length_c   1.000
_cell.angle_alpha   90.00
_cell.angle_beta   90.00
_cell.angle_gamma   90.00
#
_symmetry.space_group_name_H-M   'P 1'
#
loop_
_entity.id
_entity.type
_entity.pdbx_description
1 polymer ?
#
loop_
_entity_poly.entity_id
_entity_poly.type
_entity_poly.pdbx_seq_one_letter_code
_entity_poly.pdbx_strand_id
1 'polypeptide(L)'
;PINVKPAAELQTEPVARHVTITHDGLEVEAKAYREPNGRYVTLRAIEAGEGAARAEAINRRAAGWAFELTRYDWAEYTPSIASIVERAIVPQPPDD
;
A
#
# COMPACT_ATOMS: atom_id res chain seq x y z
N PRO A 1 -2.98 -12.09 4.32
CA PRO A 1 -1.51 -12.08 4.07
C PRO A 1 -1.05 -13.51 3.88
N ILE A 2 -0.22 -13.78 2.88
CA ILE A 2 0.27 -15.15 2.61
C ILE A 2 1.37 -15.54 3.60
N ASN A 3 2.15 -14.55 4.05
CA ASN A 3 3.23 -14.71 5.00
C ASN A 3 3.40 -13.40 5.81
N VAL A 4 4.11 -13.48 6.92
CA VAL A 4 4.43 -12.34 7.79
C VAL A 4 5.87 -12.49 8.29
N LYS A 5 6.67 -11.43 8.18
CA LYS A 5 8.04 -11.39 8.72
C LYS A 5 8.30 -10.08 9.48
N PRO A 6 9.27 -10.00 10.40
CA PRO A 6 9.68 -8.74 10.98
C PRO A 6 10.07 -7.73 9.90
N ALA A 7 9.61 -6.49 10.03
CA ALA A 7 9.93 -5.41 9.09
C ALA A 7 11.43 -5.10 9.06
N ALA A 8 12.15 -5.37 10.15
CA ALA A 8 13.61 -5.24 10.21
C ALA A 8 14.36 -6.25 9.31
N GLU A 9 13.69 -7.29 8.81
CA GLU A 9 14.24 -8.24 7.84
C GLU A 9 13.97 -7.84 6.37
N LEU A 10 13.39 -6.67 6.13
CA LEU A 10 13.30 -6.11 4.78
C LEU A 10 14.68 -5.61 4.35
N GLN A 11 15.08 -5.96 3.13
CA GLN A 11 16.41 -5.66 2.59
C GLN A 11 16.40 -4.51 1.58
N THR A 12 15.21 -4.10 1.13
CA THR A 12 15.03 -3.10 0.10
C THR A 12 14.38 -1.82 0.64
N GLU A 13 14.58 -0.73 -0.08
CA GLU A 13 13.81 0.50 0.13
C GLU A 13 12.37 0.34 -0.40
N PRO A 14 11.40 1.08 0.16
CA PRO A 14 10.04 1.03 -0.33
C PRO A 14 9.95 1.59 -1.75
N VAL A 15 9.31 0.84 -2.65
CA VAL A 15 9.11 1.20 -4.06
C VAL A 15 7.81 1.97 -4.31
N ALA A 16 6.89 1.96 -3.34
CA ALA A 16 5.66 2.73 -3.37
C ALA A 16 5.18 3.06 -1.96
N ARG A 17 4.45 4.17 -1.85
CA ARG A 17 3.83 4.67 -0.61
C ARG A 17 2.41 5.09 -0.92
N HIS A 18 1.45 4.55 -0.17
CA HIS A 18 0.04 4.94 -0.25
C HIS A 18 -0.41 5.47 1.11
N VAL A 19 -1.15 6.57 1.11
CA VAL A 19 -1.77 7.11 2.32
C VAL A 19 -3.26 7.26 2.03
N THR A 20 -4.08 6.59 2.84
CA THR A 20 -5.53 6.74 2.79
C THR A 20 -5.99 7.47 4.04
N ILE A 21 -6.86 8.46 3.86
CA ILE A 21 -7.50 9.17 4.96
C ILE A 21 -8.95 8.70 5.02
N THR A 22 -9.37 8.21 6.19
CA THR A 22 -10.74 7.80 6.45
C THR A 22 -11.61 9.02 6.79
N HIS A 23 -12.93 8.84 6.77
CA HIS A 23 -13.87 9.94 7.05
C HIS A 23 -13.66 10.58 8.43
N ASP A 24 -13.25 9.80 9.44
CA ASP A 24 -12.95 10.28 10.80
C ASP A 24 -11.55 10.89 10.96
N GLY A 25 -10.83 11.09 9.85
CA GLY A 25 -9.50 11.69 9.86
C GLY A 25 -8.36 10.73 10.23
N LEU A 26 -8.64 9.45 10.49
CA LEU A 26 -7.58 8.45 10.64
C LEU A 26 -6.85 8.29 9.30
N GLU A 27 -5.55 8.55 9.31
CA GLU A 27 -4.67 8.30 8.17
C GLU A 27 -3.98 6.93 8.33
N VAL A 28 -3.91 6.17 7.24
CA VAL A 28 -3.17 4.90 7.20
C VAL A 28 -2.15 4.97 6.08
N GLU A 29 -0.88 4.86 6.45
CA GLU A 29 0.25 4.73 5.54
C GLU A 29 0.55 3.25 5.29
N ALA A 30 0.66 2.90 4.02
CA ALA A 30 1.17 1.62 3.55
C ALA A 30 2.42 1.85 2.70
N LYS A 31 3.51 1.14 3.01
CA LYS A 31 4.75 1.16 2.22
C LYS A 31 4.97 -0.21 1.59
N ALA A 32 5.18 -0.25 0.28
CA ALA A 32 5.43 -1.48 -0.47
C ALA A 32 6.91 -1.70 -0.72
N TYR A 33 7.34 -2.94 -0.55
CA TYR A 33 8.72 -3.40 -0.70
C TYR A 33 8.75 -4.56 -1.69
N ARG A 34 9.66 -4.47 -2.66
CA ARG A 34 9.92 -5.55 -3.61
C ARG A 34 11.20 -6.26 -3.18
N GLU A 35 11.03 -7.32 -2.40
CA GLU A 35 12.13 -8.12 -1.88
C GLU A 35 12.51 -9.23 -2.88
N PRO A 36 13.74 -9.79 -2.80
CA PRO A 36 14.13 -10.93 -3.64
C PRO A 36 13.21 -12.15 -3.49
N ASN A 37 12.64 -12.34 -2.31
CA ASN A 37 11.82 -13.50 -1.95
C ASN A 37 10.32 -13.24 -1.90
N GLY A 38 9.86 -12.01 -2.19
CA GLY A 38 8.44 -11.70 -2.06
C GLY A 38 8.10 -10.22 -2.21
N ARG A 39 6.82 -9.93 -1.99
CA ARG A 39 6.24 -8.59 -2.13
C ARG A 39 5.61 -8.25 -0.79
N TYR A 40 6.15 -7.28 -0.09
CA TYR A 40 5.75 -7.01 1.28
C TYR A 40 5.17 -5.62 1.42
N VAL A 41 4.27 -5.44 2.38
CA VAL A 41 3.84 -4.13 2.84
C VAL A 41 4.04 -3.98 4.34
N THR A 42 4.45 -2.79 4.75
CA THR A 42 4.34 -2.35 6.15
C THR A 42 3.17 -1.38 6.26
N LEU A 43 2.50 -1.40 7.42
CA LEU A 43 1.34 -0.57 7.70
C LEU A 43 1.58 0.24 8.95
N ARG A 44 1.20 1.52 8.91
CA ARG A 44 1.23 2.43 10.05
C ARG A 44 0.01 3.33 10.01
N ALA A 45 -0.73 3.37 11.10
CA ALA A 45 -1.71 4.40 11.32
C ALA A 45 -1.02 5.68 11.83
N ILE A 46 -1.38 6.81 11.23
CA ILE A 46 -0.95 8.15 11.65
C ILE A 46 -2.16 8.80 12.32
N GLU A 47 -1.93 9.30 13.53
CA GLU A 47 -2.99 9.76 14.41
C GLU A 47 -3.43 11.18 14.07
N ALA A 48 -4.74 11.36 13.88
CA ALA A 48 -5.40 12.66 13.90
C ALA A 48 -6.82 12.53 14.47
N GLY A 49 -7.18 13.42 15.39
CA GLY A 49 -8.56 13.63 15.85
C GLY A 49 -9.25 12.40 16.45
N GLU A 50 -10.49 12.16 16.01
CA GLU A 50 -11.39 11.14 16.57
C GLU A 50 -10.97 9.69 16.27
N GLY A 51 -9.99 9.49 15.39
CA GLY A 51 -9.47 8.18 14.98
C GLY A 51 -8.39 7.56 15.88
N ALA A 52 -7.96 8.26 16.95
CA ALA A 52 -6.81 7.88 17.77
C ALA A 52 -6.84 6.45 18.33
N ALA A 53 -7.96 6.04 18.93
CA ALA A 53 -8.10 4.69 19.51
C ALA A 53 -7.97 3.58 18.43
N ARG A 54 -8.47 3.84 17.22
CA ARG A 54 -8.30 2.91 16.09
C ARG A 54 -6.86 2.90 15.59
N ALA A 55 -6.19 4.06 15.53
CA ALA A 55 -4.78 4.15 15.17
C ALA A 55 -3.91 3.29 16.09
N GLU A 56 -4.12 3.40 17.40
CA GLU A 56 -3.40 2.59 18.40
C GLU A 56 -3.65 1.09 18.20
N ALA A 57 -4.91 0.71 17.96
CA ALA A 57 -5.28 -0.69 17.73
C ALA A 57 -4.67 -1.27 16.45
N ILE A 58 -4.50 -0.47 15.40
CA ILE A 58 -3.81 -0.87 14.16
C ILE A 58 -2.32 -0.99 14.43
N ASN A 59 -1.70 0.05 15.00
CA ASN A 59 -0.26 0.09 15.24
C ASN A 59 0.19 -1.02 16.18
N ARG A 60 -0.57 -1.34 17.23
CA ARG A 60 -0.29 -2.47 18.13
C ARG A 60 -0.21 -3.82 17.40
N ARG A 61 -0.96 -3.99 16.31
CA ARG A 61 -0.97 -5.24 15.52
C ARG A 61 0.05 -5.23 14.38
N ALA A 62 0.30 -4.07 13.79
CA ALA A 62 1.10 -3.94 12.58
C ALA A 62 2.55 -3.49 12.81
N ALA A 63 2.83 -2.79 13.92
CA ALA A 63 4.16 -2.25 14.19
C ALA A 63 5.20 -3.36 14.24
N GLY A 64 6.31 -3.15 13.52
CA GLY A 64 7.41 -4.10 13.44
C GLY A 64 7.18 -5.28 12.49
N TRP A 65 6.03 -5.37 11.81
CA TRP A 65 5.71 -6.46 10.89
C TRP A 65 5.61 -6.01 9.44
N ALA A 66 6.02 -6.90 8.55
CA ALA A 66 5.85 -6.80 7.11
C ALA A 66 4.99 -7.99 6.63
N PHE A 67 3.98 -7.68 5.82
CA PHE A 67 2.96 -8.62 5.39
C PHE A 67 3.13 -8.93 3.91
N GLU A 68 3.22 -10.20 3.55
CA GLU A 68 3.36 -10.60 2.15
C GLU A 68 2.04 -10.46 1.39
N LEU A 69 2.10 -9.81 0.23
CA LEU A 69 1.02 -9.66 -0.73
C LEU A 69 1.07 -10.75 -1.78
N THR A 70 -0.10 -11.14 -2.27
CA THR A 70 -0.20 -11.94 -3.49
C THR A 70 0.35 -11.16 -4.68
N ARG A 71 0.66 -11.84 -5.79
CA ARG A 71 1.00 -11.15 -7.05
C ARG A 71 -0.14 -10.27 -7.55
N TYR A 72 -1.38 -10.71 -7.32
CA TYR A 72 -2.58 -10.03 -7.77
C TYR A 72 -2.76 -8.71 -7.00
N ASP A 73 -2.75 -8.76 -5.66
CA ASP A 73 -2.88 -7.56 -4.81
C ASP A 73 -1.75 -6.56 -5.08
N TRP A 74 -0.54 -7.05 -5.33
CA TRP A 74 0.59 -6.20 -5.70
C TRP A 74 0.37 -5.46 -7.03
N ALA A 75 -0.22 -6.12 -8.03
CA ALA A 75 -0.47 -5.51 -9.33
C ALA A 75 -1.51 -4.38 -9.23
N GLU A 76 -2.52 -4.54 -8.38
CA GLU A 76 -3.50 -3.48 -8.10
C GLU A 76 -2.93 -2.35 -7.24
N TYR A 77 -2.02 -2.67 -6.32
CA TYR A 77 -1.46 -1.71 -5.36
C TYR A 77 -0.31 -0.85 -5.92
N THR A 78 0.54 -1.40 -6.80
CA THR A 78 1.67 -0.67 -7.40
C THR A 78 1.63 -0.65 -8.94
N PRO A 79 0.52 -0.20 -9.58
CA PRO A 79 0.51 -0.07 -11.02
C PRO A 79 1.57 0.93 -11.46
N SER A 80 2.29 0.61 -12.54
CA SER A 80 3.24 1.55 -13.14
C SER A 80 2.46 2.73 -13.74
N ILE A 81 2.96 3.96 -13.57
CA ILE A 81 2.33 5.15 -14.19
C ILE A 81 2.21 4.98 -15.71
N ALA A 82 3.21 4.38 -16.36
CA ALA A 82 3.17 4.13 -17.79
C ALA A 82 1.94 3.28 -18.21
N SER A 83 1.56 2.30 -17.38
CA SER A 83 0.39 1.45 -17.64
C SER A 83 -0.96 2.17 -17.51
N ILE A 84 -0.99 3.30 -16.81
CA ILE A 84 -2.19 4.14 -16.67
C ILE A 84 -2.35 5.03 -17.90
N VAL A 85 -1.23 5.59 -18.40
CA VAL A 85 -1.22 6.54 -19.52
C VAL A 85 -1.63 5.87 -20.84
N GLU A 86 -1.19 4.64 -21.10
CA GLU A 86 -1.57 3.90 -22.33
C GLU A 86 -3.09 3.63 -22.42
N ARG A 87 -3.77 3.50 -21.28
CA ARG A 87 -5.22 3.20 -21.24
C ARG A 87 -6.09 4.40 -21.61
N ALA A 88 -5.54 5.62 -21.56
CA ALA A 88 -6.27 6.85 -21.87
C ALA A 88 -6.38 7.15 -23.38
N ILE A 89 -5.67 6.42 -24.23
CA ILE A 89 -5.76 6.57 -25.69
C ILE A 89 -6.77 5.55 -26.23
N VAL A 90 -8.05 5.76 -25.91
CA VAL A 90 -9.13 5.15 -26.69
C VAL A 90 -9.36 6.08 -27.88
N PRO A 91 -9.19 5.64 -29.14
CA PRO A 91 -9.52 6.48 -30.28
C PRO A 91 -11.01 6.83 -30.22
N GLN A 92 -11.33 8.13 -30.15
CA GLN A 92 -12.71 8.60 -30.32
C GLN A 92 -13.18 8.18 -31.73
N PRO A 93 -14.37 7.57 -31.87
CA PRO A 93 -14.96 7.39 -33.18
C PRO A 93 -15.13 8.77 -33.85
N PRO A 94 -14.97 8.86 -35.18
CA PRO A 94 -15.15 10.12 -35.89
C PRO A 94 -16.56 10.66 -35.65
N ASP A 95 -16.66 11.96 -35.37
CA ASP A 95 -17.95 12.65 -35.31
C ASP A 95 -18.58 12.61 -36.71
N ASP A 96 -19.77 11.99 -36.83
CA ASP A 96 -20.61 12.00 -38.05
C ASP A 96 -21.27 13.38 -38.26
#